data_AF-L9X0N9-F1
#
_entry.id   AF-L9X0N9-F1
#
_cell.length_a   1.000
_cell.length_b   1.000
_cell.length_c   1.000
_cell.angle_alpha   90.00
_cell.angle_beta   90.00
_cell.angle_gamma   90.00
#
_symmetry.space_group_name_H-M   'P 1'
#
loop_
_entity.id
_entity.type
_entity.pdbx_description
1 polymer ?
#
loop_
_entity_poly.entity_id
_entity_poly.type
_entity_poly.pdbx_seq_one_letter_code
_entity_poly.pdbx_strand_id
1 'polypeptide(L)'
;MRTETGFEPSRTDREQILEILAETIDEMQERIDPPAADSPEEQELQIKWIRAQGYLAGQYRKLLKDEDLDVLEEEVDLLKTVSGLEKR
;
A
#
# COMPACT_ATOMS: atom_id res chain seq x y z
N MET A 1 -18.12 6.49 -37.02
CA MET A 1 -18.26 6.97 -35.64
C MET A 1 -17.83 5.83 -34.73
N ARG A 2 -16.57 5.84 -34.28
CA ARG A 2 -16.02 4.83 -33.34
C ARG A 2 -15.85 5.55 -32.01
N THR A 3 -16.50 5.01 -31.00
CA THR A 3 -16.57 5.52 -29.64
C THR A 3 -15.19 5.59 -29.01
N GLU A 4 -14.95 6.72 -28.39
CA GLU A 4 -13.94 7.08 -27.41
C GLU A 4 -13.28 5.87 -26.73
N THR A 5 -11.99 5.69 -27.01
CA THR A 5 -11.09 4.92 -26.16
C THR A 5 -11.05 5.61 -24.81
N GLY A 6 -11.66 5.00 -23.80
CA GLY A 6 -11.58 5.45 -22.42
C GLY A 6 -10.11 5.65 -22.04
N PHE A 7 -9.77 6.87 -21.64
CA PHE A 7 -8.53 7.15 -20.93
C PHE A 7 -8.68 6.46 -19.56
N GLU A 8 -8.17 5.24 -19.45
CA GLU A 8 -7.90 4.68 -18.13
C GLU A 8 -6.71 5.50 -17.59
N PRO A 9 -6.89 6.28 -16.51
CA PRO A 9 -5.75 6.92 -15.88
C PRO A 9 -4.81 5.80 -15.47
N SER A 10 -3.59 5.80 -16.02
CA SER A 10 -2.56 4.83 -15.66
C SER A 10 -2.42 4.87 -14.15
N ARG A 11 -2.76 3.77 -13.45
CA ARG A 11 -2.56 3.63 -12.01
C ARG A 11 -1.18 4.16 -11.64
N THR A 12 -1.11 5.05 -10.67
CA THR A 12 0.17 5.59 -10.22
C THR A 12 1.07 4.43 -9.77
N ASP A 13 2.39 4.58 -9.90
CA ASP A 13 3.35 3.56 -9.43
C ASP A 13 3.06 3.12 -7.98
N ARG A 14 2.54 4.06 -7.16
CA ARG A 14 2.12 3.83 -5.79
C ARG A 14 0.91 2.89 -5.67
N GLU A 15 -0.17 3.11 -6.42
CA GLU A 15 -1.36 2.25 -6.40
C GLU A 15 -1.02 0.82 -6.82
N GLN A 16 -0.15 0.68 -7.82
CA GLN A 16 0.34 -0.63 -8.26
C GLN A 16 1.15 -1.31 -7.14
N ILE A 17 2.03 -0.57 -6.45
CA ILE A 17 2.79 -1.10 -5.31
C ILE A 17 1.85 -1.51 -4.17
N LEU A 18 0.81 -0.73 -3.87
CA LEU A 18 -0.17 -1.06 -2.84
C LEU A 18 -0.95 -2.35 -3.17
N GLU A 19 -1.36 -2.52 -4.43
CA GLU A 19 -2.04 -3.74 -4.89
C GLU A 19 -1.13 -4.97 -4.76
N ILE A 20 0.12 -4.87 -5.22
CA ILE A 20 1.12 -5.95 -5.08
C ILE A 20 1.36 -6.30 -3.60
N LEU A 21 1.46 -5.29 -2.74
CA LEU A 21 1.64 -5.50 -1.31
C LEU A 21 0.43 -6.18 -0.67
N ALA A 22 -0.79 -5.77 -1.04
CA ALA A 22 -2.03 -6.39 -0.55
C ALA A 22 -2.12 -7.86 -0.97
N GLU A 23 -1.93 -8.16 -2.26
CA GLU A 23 -1.94 -9.53 -2.78
C GLU A 23 -0.89 -10.40 -2.08
N THR A 24 0.32 -9.87 -1.90
CA THR A 24 1.42 -10.62 -1.23
C THR A 24 1.10 -10.91 0.24
N ILE A 25 0.49 -9.95 0.96
CA ILE A 25 0.11 -10.13 2.37
C ILE A 25 -0.95 -11.23 2.50
N ASP A 26 -1.93 -11.26 1.60
CA ASP A 26 -3.00 -12.26 1.58
C ASP A 26 -2.44 -13.65 1.26
N GLU A 27 -1.59 -13.78 0.23
CA GLU A 27 -0.91 -15.05 -0.07
C GLU A 27 -0.04 -15.56 1.09
N MET A 28 0.65 -14.64 1.79
CA MET A 28 1.46 -15.03 2.95
C MET A 28 0.59 -15.51 4.11
N GLN A 29 -0.60 -14.93 4.30
CA GLN A 29 -1.54 -15.38 5.31
C GLN A 29 -1.96 -16.82 5.05
N GLU A 30 -2.32 -17.17 3.80
CA GLU A 30 -2.69 -18.54 3.43
C GLU A 30 -1.54 -19.54 3.66
N ARG A 31 -0.29 -19.11 3.45
CA ARG A 31 0.91 -19.94 3.69
C ARG A 31 1.24 -20.11 5.18
N ILE A 32 0.82 -19.18 6.03
CA ILE A 32 1.03 -19.23 7.49
C ILE A 32 -0.07 -20.06 8.18
N ASP A 33 -1.25 -20.15 7.57
CA ASP A 33 -2.45 -20.84 8.08
C ASP A 33 -2.63 -22.36 7.75
N PRO A 34 -1.63 -23.16 7.33
CA PRO A 34 -1.75 -24.62 7.36
C PRO A 34 -1.61 -25.17 8.79
N PRO A 35 -2.10 -26.40 9.08
CA PRO A 35 -2.12 -26.99 10.42
C PRO A 35 -0.73 -26.95 11.07
N ALA A 36 -0.74 -26.75 12.40
CA ALA A 36 0.41 -26.48 13.26
C ALA A 36 1.71 -27.13 12.76
N ALA A 37 2.75 -26.32 12.52
CA ALA A 37 4.08 -26.80 12.17
C ALA A 37 4.52 -27.95 13.11
N ASP A 38 4.73 -29.12 12.53
CA ASP A 38 4.94 -30.39 13.25
C ASP A 38 6.41 -30.62 13.62
N SER A 39 7.32 -29.86 13.00
CA SER A 39 8.77 -29.89 13.26
C SER A 39 9.32 -28.53 13.73
N PRO A 40 10.43 -28.51 14.49
CA PRO A 40 11.13 -27.28 14.85
C PRO A 40 11.53 -26.43 13.64
N GLU A 41 11.93 -27.07 12.54
CA GLU A 41 12.31 -26.40 11.30
C GLU A 41 11.13 -25.70 10.64
N GLU A 42 9.95 -26.33 10.62
CA GLU A 42 8.71 -25.72 10.13
C GLU A 42 8.27 -24.57 11.02
N GLN A 43 8.43 -24.69 12.35
CA GLN A 43 8.12 -23.61 13.28
C GLN A 43 9.05 -22.41 13.08
N GLU A 44 10.35 -22.65 12.89
CA GLU A 44 11.31 -21.58 12.59
C GLU A 44 10.97 -20.89 11.26
N LEU A 45 10.60 -21.66 10.25
CA LEU A 45 10.16 -21.13 8.97
C LEU A 45 8.90 -20.28 9.16
N GLN A 46 7.87 -20.78 9.84
CA GLN A 46 6.62 -20.05 10.11
C GLN A 46 6.87 -18.72 10.83
N ILE A 47 7.77 -18.68 11.82
CA ILE A 47 8.19 -17.44 12.49
C ILE A 47 8.80 -16.44 11.49
N LYS A 48 9.61 -16.90 10.54
CA LYS A 48 10.18 -16.03 9.48
C LYS A 48 9.09 -15.46 8.58
N TRP A 49 8.12 -16.28 8.16
CA TRP A 49 6.98 -15.83 7.36
C TRP A 49 6.15 -14.79 8.11
N ILE A 50 5.79 -15.04 9.37
CA ILE A 50 5.04 -14.09 10.22
C ILE A 50 5.77 -12.75 10.33
N ARG A 51 7.09 -12.76 10.54
CA ARG A 51 7.90 -11.53 10.63
C ARG A 51 7.91 -10.76 9.31
N ALA A 52 8.07 -11.46 8.19
CA ALA A 52 8.05 -10.84 6.87
C ALA A 52 6.67 -10.25 6.55
N GLN A 53 5.58 -10.97 6.86
CA GLN A 53 4.21 -10.48 6.69
C GLN A 53 3.97 -9.20 7.53
N GLY A 54 4.41 -9.19 8.80
CA GLY A 54 4.30 -8.00 9.65
C GLY A 54 5.08 -6.79 9.11
N TYR A 55 6.26 -7.03 8.52
CA TYR A 55 7.01 -5.97 7.85
C TYR A 55 6.27 -5.41 6.63
N LEU A 56 5.74 -6.27 5.76
CA LEU A 56 5.00 -5.87 4.56
C LEU A 56 3.72 -5.10 4.91
N ALA A 57 2.94 -5.59 5.88
CA ALA A 57 1.76 -4.88 6.39
C ALA A 57 2.12 -3.49 6.95
N GLY A 58 3.31 -3.36 7.56
CA GLY A 58 3.85 -2.07 7.99
C GLY A 58 4.16 -1.11 6.83
N GLN A 59 4.74 -1.61 5.73
CA GLN A 59 5.02 -0.79 4.54
C GLN A 59 3.73 -0.37 3.83
N TYR A 60 2.79 -1.30 3.67
CA TYR A 60 1.46 -1.01 3.13
C TYR A 60 0.78 0.15 3.87
N ARG A 61 0.75 0.08 5.21
CA ARG A 61 0.15 1.15 6.04
C ARG A 61 0.86 2.50 5.90
N LYS A 62 2.19 2.51 5.70
CA LYS A 62 2.94 3.76 5.51
C LYS A 62 2.58 4.39 4.17
N LEU A 63 2.65 3.63 3.08
CA LEU A 63 2.30 4.09 1.73
C LEU A 63 0.84 4.55 1.61
N LEU A 64 -0.06 3.94 2.39
CA LEU A 64 -1.44 4.42 2.48
C LEU A 64 -1.52 5.79 3.15
N LYS A 65 -0.76 6.02 4.23
CA LYS A 65 -0.73 7.30 4.94
C LYS A 65 0.04 8.40 4.22
N ASP A 66 1.03 8.03 3.42
CA ASP A 66 1.77 9.01 2.61
C ASP A 66 0.83 9.70 1.60
N GLU A 67 -0.20 9.00 1.09
CA GLU A 67 -1.27 9.63 0.30
C GLU A 67 -2.08 10.65 1.09
N ASP A 68 -2.45 10.32 2.34
CA ASP A 68 -3.16 11.26 3.19
C ASP A 68 -2.33 12.54 3.37
N LEU A 69 -1.00 12.43 3.43
CA LEU A 69 -0.10 13.58 3.52
C LEU A 69 -0.03 14.38 2.22
N ASP A 70 0.11 13.71 1.07
CA ASP A 70 0.17 14.37 -0.25
C ASP A 70 -1.15 15.13 -0.54
N VAL A 71 -2.30 14.51 -0.25
CA VAL A 71 -3.62 15.14 -0.41
C VAL A 71 -3.77 16.35 0.52
N LEU A 72 -3.35 16.23 1.78
CA LEU A 72 -3.38 17.36 2.72
C LEU A 72 -2.46 18.50 2.28
N GLU A 73 -1.30 18.21 1.66
CA GLU A 73 -0.42 19.23 1.12
C GLU A 73 -1.07 19.97 -0.05
N GLU A 74 -1.70 19.25 -0.99
CA GLU A 74 -2.47 19.84 -2.10
C GLU A 74 -3.62 20.71 -1.58
N GLU A 75 -4.39 20.24 -0.59
CA GLU A 75 -5.48 21.00 0.02
C GLU A 75 -4.98 22.28 0.70
N VAL A 76 -3.86 22.19 1.44
CA VAL A 76 -3.23 23.33 2.09
C VAL A 76 -2.75 24.34 1.05
N ASP A 77 -2.16 23.90 -0.06
CA ASP A 77 -1.70 24.79 -1.12
C ASP A 77 -2.86 25.48 -1.84
N LEU A 78 -3.94 24.75 -2.15
CA LEU A 78 -5.18 25.33 -2.65
C LEU A 78 -5.75 26.39 -1.69
N LEU A 79 -5.78 26.09 -0.39
CA LEU A 79 -6.23 27.04 0.63
C LEU A 79 -5.33 28.28 0.70
N LYS A 80 -4.00 28.14 0.63
CA LYS A 80 -3.07 29.29 0.61
C LYS A 80 -3.32 30.19 -0.60
N THR A 81 -3.52 29.60 -1.78
CA THR A 81 -3.82 30.33 -3.02
C THR A 81 -5.15 31.08 -2.91
N VAL A 82 -6.22 30.43 -2.43
CA VAL A 82 -7.54 31.07 -2.27
C VAL A 82 -7.52 32.15 -1.17
N SER A 83 -6.74 31.95 -0.11
CA SER A 83 -6.62 32.90 1.02
C SER A 83 -5.69 34.08 0.73
N GLY A 84 -4.99 34.11 -0.42
CA GLY A 84 -4.01 35.13 -0.74
C GLY A 84 -2.79 35.15 0.20
N LEU A 85 -2.50 34.03 0.87
CA LEU A 85 -1.38 33.87 1.81
C LEU A 85 -0.07 33.46 1.11
N GLU A 86 0.06 33.76 -0.18
CA GLU A 86 1.30 33.52 -0.92
C GLU A 86 2.45 34.31 -0.27
N LYS A 87 3.54 33.59 0.06
CA LYS A 87 4.74 34.16 0.67
C LYS A 87 5.24 35.34 -0.17
N ARG A 88 5.24 36.54 0.42
CA ARG A 88 6.24 37.56 0.12
C ARG A 88 7.60 37.15 0.69
#